data_AF-A0A3Q8FEL2-F1
#
_entry.id   AF-A0A3Q8FEL2-F1
#
_cell.length_a   1.000
_cell.length_b   1.000
_cell.length_c   1.000
_cell.angle_alpha   90.00
_cell.angle_beta   90.00
_cell.angle_gamma   90.00
#
_symmetry.space_group_name_H-M   'P 1'
#
loop_
_entity.id
_entity.type
_entity.pdbx_description
1 polymer ?
#
loop_
_entity_poly.entity_id
_entity_poly.type
_entity_poly.pdbx_seq_one_letter_code
_entity_poly.pdbx_strand_id
1 'polypeptide(L)'
;MMLAVTAHAQQSAPLAEPAPTAAPPVVEPAAPSPLAAPPQDDVTTLGEVRAIKPEDDEPVDLYRFKNPVKFGDNRFSRDWSEPPSPEQVSMGGGYIMMGVVKGVLAAGRGLNKLTGGPDQIQSAIARPPPELTAEQQRRAQQFCEQQDGCDSPVGR
;
A
#
# COMPACT_ATOMS: atom_id res chain seq x y z
N MET A 1 39.90 -30.22 16.05
CA MET A 1 38.74 -30.77 15.33
C MET A 1 38.12 -29.64 14.52
N MET A 2 38.36 -29.68 13.21
CA MET A 2 37.80 -28.76 12.22
C MET A 2 36.45 -29.26 11.73
N LEU A 3 35.54 -28.35 11.41
CA LEU A 3 34.48 -28.55 10.42
C LEU A 3 34.09 -27.17 9.87
N ALA A 4 34.75 -26.78 8.78
CA ALA A 4 34.37 -25.62 7.97
C ALA A 4 33.29 -26.08 6.98
N VAL A 5 32.09 -25.52 7.08
CA VAL A 5 31.05 -25.67 6.06
C VAL A 5 31.21 -24.52 5.09
N THR A 6 31.83 -24.79 3.94
CA THR A 6 31.85 -23.88 2.80
C THR A 6 30.56 -24.06 1.99
N ALA A 7 29.66 -23.09 2.07
CA ALA A 7 28.54 -22.99 1.13
C ALA A 7 29.09 -22.47 -0.22
N HIS A 8 29.04 -23.29 -1.27
CA HIS A 8 29.32 -22.86 -2.63
C HIS A 8 27.98 -22.62 -3.33
N ALA A 9 27.68 -21.35 -3.63
CA ALA A 9 26.59 -21.00 -4.53
C ALA A 9 27.01 -21.37 -5.96
N GLN A 10 26.35 -22.35 -6.56
CA GLN A 10 26.54 -22.67 -7.98
C GLN A 10 25.81 -21.61 -8.81
N GLN A 11 26.59 -20.79 -9.51
CA GLN A 11 26.07 -19.86 -10.50
C GLN A 11 25.66 -20.65 -11.74
N SER A 12 24.35 -20.69 -12.00
CA SER A 12 23.79 -21.35 -13.18
C SER A 12 24.21 -20.60 -14.44
N ALA A 13 24.77 -21.32 -15.42
CA ALA A 13 25.09 -20.76 -16.73
C ALA A 13 23.81 -20.30 -17.45
N PRO A 14 23.81 -19.17 -18.18
CA PRO A 14 22.71 -18.83 -19.05
C PRO A 14 22.67 -19.80 -20.24
N LEU A 15 21.55 -20.50 -20.40
CA LEU A 15 21.24 -21.24 -21.62
C LEU A 15 21.22 -20.25 -22.79
N ALA A 16 21.95 -20.59 -23.86
CA ALA A 16 21.90 -19.87 -25.12
C ALA A 16 20.49 -19.93 -25.73
N GLU A 17 19.92 -18.77 -26.01
CA GLU A 17 18.65 -18.60 -26.72
C GLU A 17 18.86 -18.86 -28.22
N PRO A 18 18.12 -19.78 -28.87
CA PRO A 18 18.21 -19.94 -30.31
C PRO A 18 17.42 -18.84 -31.03
N ALA A 19 18.06 -18.23 -32.02
CA ALA A 19 17.53 -17.19 -32.89
C ALA A 19 16.19 -17.59 -33.58
N PRO A 20 15.30 -16.62 -33.87
CA PRO A 20 14.02 -16.90 -34.50
C PRO A 20 14.21 -17.33 -35.96
N THR A 21 13.83 -18.56 -36.29
CA THR A 21 13.72 -19.04 -37.67
C THR A 21 12.30 -18.82 -38.19
N ALA A 22 12.23 -18.29 -39.42
CA ALA A 22 11.08 -17.69 -40.08
C ALA A 22 9.82 -18.57 -40.17
N ALA A 23 8.66 -17.91 -40.04
CA ALA A 23 7.35 -18.48 -40.29
C ALA A 23 7.08 -18.66 -41.81
N PRO A 24 6.32 -19.71 -42.21
CA PRO A 24 5.90 -19.90 -43.59
C PRO A 24 4.83 -18.87 -44.02
N PRO A 25 4.69 -18.58 -45.33
CA PRO A 25 3.76 -17.56 -45.81
C PRO A 25 2.31 -17.99 -45.57
N VAL A 26 1.59 -17.23 -44.75
CA VAL A 26 0.14 -17.35 -44.61
C VAL A 26 -0.50 -16.77 -45.86
N VAL A 27 -1.29 -17.58 -46.55
CA VAL A 27 -2.14 -17.17 -47.69
C VAL A 27 -3.30 -16.35 -47.12
N GLU A 28 -3.36 -15.08 -47.50
CA GLU A 28 -4.39 -14.13 -47.10
C GLU A 28 -5.70 -14.39 -47.87
N PRO A 29 -6.84 -14.66 -47.20
CA PRO A 29 -8.12 -14.74 -47.88
C PRO A 29 -8.59 -13.34 -48.29
N ALA A 30 -9.11 -13.23 -49.52
CA ALA A 30 -9.54 -11.99 -50.14
C ALA A 30 -10.47 -11.15 -49.23
N ALA A 31 -10.15 -9.87 -49.07
CA ALA A 31 -10.92 -8.91 -48.30
C ALA A 31 -12.33 -8.71 -48.90
N PRO A 32 -13.40 -8.66 -48.08
CA PRO A 32 -14.71 -8.25 -48.55
C PRO A 32 -14.70 -6.77 -48.98
N SER A 33 -15.44 -6.46 -50.04
CA SER A 33 -15.55 -5.10 -50.59
C SER A 33 -15.98 -4.07 -49.53
N PRO A 34 -15.43 -2.84 -49.55
CA PRO A 34 -15.73 -1.84 -48.54
C PRO A 34 -17.19 -1.40 -48.61
N LEU A 35 -17.88 -1.47 -47.47
CA LEU A 35 -19.21 -0.88 -47.28
C LEU A 35 -19.14 0.64 -47.51
N ALA A 36 -20.17 1.19 -48.17
CA ALA A 36 -20.28 2.62 -48.47
C ALA A 36 -20.20 3.45 -47.19
N ALA A 37 -19.30 4.43 -47.17
CA ALA A 37 -19.11 5.34 -46.05
C ALA A 37 -20.36 6.24 -45.87
N PRO A 38 -20.81 6.50 -44.63
CA PRO A 38 -21.89 7.44 -44.38
C PRO A 38 -21.49 8.87 -44.81
N PRO A 39 -22.45 9.74 -45.16
CA PRO A 39 -22.16 11.12 -45.55
C PRO A 39 -21.44 11.82 -44.40
N GLN A 40 -20.24 12.32 -44.69
CA GLN A 40 -19.44 13.08 -43.74
C GLN A 40 -19.98 14.51 -43.70
N ASP A 41 -21.04 14.71 -42.92
CA ASP A 41 -21.41 16.05 -42.46
C ASP A 41 -20.22 16.61 -41.66
N ASP A 42 -19.88 17.86 -41.98
CA ASP A 42 -18.72 18.65 -41.58
C ASP A 42 -18.26 18.40 -40.11
N VAL A 43 -17.38 17.41 -39.91
CA VAL A 43 -16.78 17.10 -38.61
C VAL A 43 -15.61 18.06 -38.41
N THR A 44 -15.77 19.04 -37.54
CA THR A 44 -14.66 19.91 -37.08
C THR A 44 -13.64 19.07 -36.32
N THR A 45 -12.67 18.52 -37.04
CA THR A 45 -11.49 17.91 -36.44
C THR A 45 -10.58 19.03 -35.94
N LEU A 46 -10.12 18.93 -34.70
CA LEU A 46 -9.05 19.81 -34.20
C LEU A 46 -7.84 19.67 -35.14
N GLY A 47 -7.22 20.80 -35.52
CA GLY A 47 -6.04 20.82 -36.39
C GLY A 47 -4.88 20.01 -35.81
N GLU A 48 -3.90 19.65 -36.65
CA GLU A 48 -2.76 18.82 -36.24
C GLU A 48 -2.03 19.39 -35.01
N VAL A 49 -2.11 18.67 -33.88
CA VAL A 49 -1.34 19.00 -32.67
C VAL A 49 0.05 18.42 -32.82
N ARG A 50 1.02 19.27 -33.18
CA ARG A 50 2.44 18.89 -33.18
C ARG A 50 2.99 19.06 -31.77
N ALA A 51 3.45 17.96 -31.18
CA ALA A 51 4.20 18.02 -29.94
C ALA A 51 5.55 18.71 -30.22
N ILE A 52 5.74 19.90 -29.67
CA ILE A 52 7.01 20.63 -29.72
C ILE A 52 7.87 20.05 -28.59
N LYS A 53 9.08 19.58 -28.93
CA LYS A 53 10.09 19.21 -27.92
C LYS A 53 10.40 20.47 -27.10
N PRO A 54 10.36 20.42 -25.76
CA PRO A 54 10.75 21.56 -24.93
C PRO A 54 12.11 22.09 -25.38
N GLU A 55 12.23 23.41 -25.53
CA GLU A 55 13.49 24.05 -25.94
C GLU A 55 14.62 23.85 -24.91
N ASP A 56 14.26 23.57 -23.66
CA ASP A 56 15.20 23.16 -22.63
C ASP A 56 15.59 21.69 -22.84
N ASP A 57 16.75 21.47 -23.48
CA ASP A 57 17.47 20.18 -23.55
C ASP A 57 18.03 19.76 -22.17
N GLU A 58 17.36 20.15 -21.09
CA GLU A 58 17.62 19.64 -19.75
C GLU A 58 17.26 18.15 -19.77
N PRO A 59 18.22 17.25 -19.45
CA PRO A 59 17.91 15.84 -19.34
C PRO A 59 16.83 15.65 -18.28
N VAL A 60 15.78 14.90 -18.63
CA VAL A 60 14.69 14.57 -17.70
C VAL A 60 15.27 13.82 -16.51
N ASP A 61 15.53 14.53 -15.42
CA ASP A 61 16.03 13.96 -14.18
C ASP A 61 14.89 13.26 -13.43
N LEU A 62 14.83 11.94 -13.62
CA LEU A 62 13.86 11.05 -12.98
C LEU A 62 13.95 11.07 -11.45
N TYR A 63 15.06 11.55 -10.88
CA TYR A 63 15.29 11.61 -9.43
C TYR A 63 15.08 13.00 -8.83
N ARG A 64 14.79 14.02 -9.66
CA ARG A 64 14.46 15.37 -9.18
C ARG A 64 13.11 15.43 -8.48
N PHE A 65 12.19 14.53 -8.83
CA PHE A 65 10.87 14.49 -8.20
C PHE A 65 10.97 14.08 -6.73
N LYS A 66 10.80 15.05 -5.84
CA LYS A 66 10.54 14.79 -4.43
C LYS A 66 9.04 14.77 -4.22
N ASN A 67 8.51 13.63 -3.78
CA ASN A 67 7.10 13.53 -3.42
C ASN A 67 6.77 14.59 -2.35
N PRO A 68 5.90 15.58 -2.65
CA PRO A 68 5.56 16.64 -1.71
C PRO A 68 4.69 16.11 -0.55
N VAL A 69 4.09 14.94 -0.72
CA VAL A 69 3.29 14.28 0.31
C VAL A 69 4.23 13.61 1.31
N LYS A 70 4.29 14.17 2.51
CA LYS A 70 4.86 13.51 3.68
C LYS A 70 3.79 12.64 4.30
N PHE A 71 3.95 11.32 4.19
CA PHE A 71 3.10 10.40 4.94
C PHE A 71 3.41 10.58 6.43
N GLY A 72 2.42 11.03 7.20
CA GLY A 72 2.51 11.04 8.66
C GLY A 72 2.44 9.63 9.23
N ASP A 73 2.58 9.52 10.55
CA ASP A 73 2.39 8.24 11.24
C ASP A 73 1.02 7.65 10.95
N ASN A 74 1.00 6.37 10.60
CA ASN A 74 -0.20 5.63 10.25
C ASN A 74 -0.40 4.46 11.23
N ARG A 75 -1.50 3.74 11.10
CA ARG A 75 -1.82 2.60 11.98
C ARG A 75 -0.70 1.53 11.93
N PHE A 76 -0.10 1.33 10.76
CA PHE A 76 1.01 0.40 10.59
C PHE A 76 2.28 0.87 11.28
N SER A 77 2.62 2.17 11.29
CA SER A 77 3.81 2.66 12.00
C SER A 77 3.72 2.55 13.53
N ARG A 78 2.51 2.34 14.08
CA ARG A 78 2.30 2.08 15.51
C ARG A 78 2.37 0.61 15.86
N ASP A 79 1.81 -0.24 15.02
CA ASP A 79 1.68 -1.68 15.28
C ASP A 79 2.88 -2.48 14.76
N TRP A 80 3.57 -1.95 13.76
CA TRP A 80 4.73 -2.55 13.13
C TRP A 80 5.95 -1.64 13.29
N SER A 81 7.02 -2.20 13.83
CA SER A 81 8.33 -1.57 13.91
C SER A 81 9.36 -2.60 13.50
N GLU A 82 10.28 -2.25 12.59
CA GLU A 82 11.37 -3.15 12.27
C GLU A 82 12.12 -3.55 13.55
N PRO A 83 12.41 -4.86 13.73
CA PRO A 83 13.23 -5.27 14.85
C PRO A 83 14.62 -4.63 14.73
N PRO A 84 15.25 -4.24 15.86
CA PRO A 84 16.55 -3.60 15.83
C PRO A 84 17.59 -4.56 15.23
N SER A 85 18.49 -4.01 14.42
CA SER A 85 19.56 -4.80 13.81
C SER A 85 20.55 -5.32 14.86
N PRO A 86 21.25 -6.44 14.62
CA PRO A 86 22.24 -6.97 15.58
C PRO A 86 23.34 -5.96 15.93
N GLU A 87 23.74 -5.11 14.99
CA GLU A 87 24.71 -4.05 15.21
C GLU A 87 24.17 -2.98 16.16
N GLN A 88 22.93 -2.51 15.92
CA GLN A 88 22.26 -1.57 16.84
C GLN A 88 22.09 -2.16 18.24
N VAL A 89 21.70 -3.44 18.32
CA VAL A 89 21.59 -4.13 19.60
C VAL A 89 22.95 -4.19 20.30
N SER A 90 24.02 -4.48 19.58
CA SER A 90 25.38 -4.52 20.13
C SER A 90 25.83 -3.16 20.66
N MET A 91 25.59 -2.08 19.90
CA MET A 91 25.87 -0.70 20.31
C MET A 91 25.05 -0.28 21.54
N GLY A 92 23.82 -0.79 21.68
CA GLY A 92 22.93 -0.53 22.82
C GLY A 92 23.18 -1.39 24.07
N GLY A 93 24.30 -2.13 24.14
CA GLY A 93 24.62 -3.00 25.29
C GLY A 93 24.18 -4.47 25.12
N GLY A 94 23.88 -4.89 23.90
CA GLY A 94 23.57 -6.27 23.54
C GLY A 94 22.15 -6.73 23.86
N TYR A 95 21.85 -7.97 23.47
CA TYR A 95 20.51 -8.57 23.66
C TYR A 95 20.12 -8.71 25.13
N ILE A 96 21.10 -8.85 26.04
CA ILE A 96 20.84 -8.96 27.47
C ILE A 96 20.24 -7.66 28.01
N MET A 97 20.88 -6.52 27.75
CA MET A 97 20.36 -5.22 28.20
C MET A 97 19.02 -4.90 27.54
N MET A 98 18.87 -5.20 26.25
CA MET A 98 17.59 -5.05 25.56
C MET A 98 16.50 -5.89 26.24
N GLY A 99 16.80 -7.15 26.61
CA GLY A 99 15.88 -8.05 27.29
C GLY A 99 15.44 -7.52 28.67
N VAL A 100 16.39 -7.03 29.48
CA VAL A 100 16.09 -6.44 30.79
C VAL A 100 15.19 -5.22 30.65
N VAL A 101 15.55 -4.28 29.76
CA VAL A 101 14.77 -3.06 29.53
C VAL A 101 13.36 -3.39 29.04
N LYS A 102 13.22 -4.31 28.07
CA LYS A 102 11.91 -4.77 27.61
C LYS A 102 11.11 -5.46 28.71
N GLY A 103 11.76 -6.25 29.56
CA GLY A 103 11.12 -6.92 30.70
C GLY A 103 10.55 -5.93 31.72
N VAL A 104 11.32 -4.91 32.10
CA VAL A 104 10.86 -3.87 33.04
C VAL A 104 9.69 -3.06 32.45
N LEU A 105 9.77 -2.68 31.18
CA LEU A 105 8.69 -2.00 30.47
C LEU A 105 7.41 -2.83 30.43
N ALA A 106 7.51 -4.14 30.12
CA ALA A 106 6.36 -5.03 30.10
C ALA A 106 5.74 -5.22 31.49
N ALA A 107 6.57 -5.35 32.53
CA ALA A 107 6.11 -5.44 33.90
C ALA A 107 5.39 -4.17 34.36
N GLY A 108 5.93 -2.99 34.03
CA GLY A 108 5.29 -1.70 34.33
C GLY A 108 3.92 -1.56 33.65
N ARG A 109 3.80 -1.96 32.39
CA ARG A 109 2.50 -1.99 31.69
C ARG A 109 1.51 -2.96 32.35
N GLY A 110 1.98 -4.14 32.73
CA GLY A 110 1.17 -5.13 33.45
C GLY A 110 0.69 -4.60 34.79
N LEU A 111 1.57 -3.94 35.55
CA LEU A 111 1.21 -3.33 36.82
C LEU A 111 0.19 -2.20 36.64
N ASN A 112 0.40 -1.28 35.68
CA ASN A 112 -0.56 -0.22 35.37
C ASN A 112 -1.94 -0.79 35.01
N LYS A 113 -1.99 -1.90 34.26
CA LYS A 113 -3.24 -2.57 33.92
C LYS A 113 -3.96 -3.14 35.15
N LEU A 114 -3.22 -3.68 36.12
CA LEU A 114 -3.78 -4.22 37.36
C LEU A 114 -4.20 -3.12 38.36
N THR A 115 -3.45 -2.02 38.43
CA THR A 115 -3.75 -0.90 39.34
C THR A 115 -4.77 0.08 38.75
N GLY A 116 -5.21 -0.12 37.52
CA GLY A 116 -6.07 0.84 36.80
C GLY A 116 -5.37 2.17 36.51
N GLY A 117 -4.03 2.18 36.51
CA GLY A 117 -3.24 3.36 36.21
C GLY A 117 -3.36 3.75 34.72
N PRO A 118 -3.34 5.04 34.38
CA PRO A 118 -3.40 5.47 32.99
C PRO A 118 -2.16 4.96 32.24
N ASP A 119 -2.36 4.32 31.10
CA ASP A 119 -1.25 4.03 30.18
C ASP A 119 -0.74 5.34 29.57
N GLN A 120 0.57 5.41 29.28
CA GLN A 120 1.18 6.55 28.63
C GLN A 120 0.59 6.78 27.23
N ILE A 121 0.19 5.70 26.55
CA ILE A 121 -0.43 5.75 25.23
C ILE A 121 -1.90 5.35 25.39
N GLN A 122 -2.79 6.33 25.35
CA GLN A 122 -4.22 6.06 25.30
C GLN A 122 -4.60 5.66 23.87
N SER A 123 -5.29 4.52 23.73
CA SER A 123 -5.94 4.21 22.46
C SER A 123 -7.00 5.27 22.18
N ALA A 124 -7.19 5.61 20.90
CA ALA A 124 -8.31 6.44 20.52
C ALA A 124 -9.59 5.61 20.72
N ILE A 125 -10.13 5.65 21.95
CA ILE A 125 -11.47 5.14 22.23
C ILE A 125 -12.41 6.16 21.63
N ALA A 126 -13.30 5.70 20.74
CA ALA A 126 -14.38 6.53 20.24
C ALA A 126 -15.13 7.07 21.45
N ARG A 127 -15.25 8.40 21.54
CA ARG A 127 -16.10 9.00 22.58
C ARG A 127 -17.49 8.38 22.42
N PRO A 128 -18.16 7.99 23.53
CA PRO A 128 -19.52 7.49 23.42
C PRO A 128 -20.34 8.49 22.61
N PRO A 129 -21.18 8.01 21.66
CA PRO A 129 -22.00 8.90 20.87
C PRO A 129 -22.83 9.78 21.80
N PRO A 130 -23.06 11.05 21.46
CA PRO A 130 -23.90 11.92 22.29
C PRO A 130 -25.28 11.28 22.43
N GLU A 131 -25.85 11.37 23.63
CA GLU A 131 -27.21 10.88 23.90
C GLU A 131 -28.20 11.58 22.96
N LEU A 132 -28.84 10.80 22.09
CA LEU A 132 -29.84 11.30 21.15
C LEU A 132 -31.13 11.61 21.93
N THR A 133 -31.69 12.80 21.72
CA THR A 133 -33.03 13.11 22.26
C THR A 133 -34.08 12.19 21.61
N ALA A 134 -35.22 12.00 22.28
CA ALA A 134 -36.28 11.12 21.77
C ALA A 134 -36.75 11.50 20.35
N GLU A 135 -36.75 12.79 20.02
CA GLU A 135 -37.08 13.27 18.67
C GLU A 135 -36.02 12.90 17.64
N GLN A 136 -34.74 13.00 18.00
CA GLN A 136 -33.63 12.61 17.12
C GLN A 136 -33.60 11.10 16.89
N GLN A 137 -33.93 10.30 17.91
CA GLN A 137 -34.06 8.85 17.76
C GLN A 137 -35.19 8.47 16.79
N ARG A 138 -36.37 9.11 16.89
CA ARG A 138 -37.45 8.88 15.92
C ARG A 138 -37.06 9.22 14.50
N ARG A 139 -36.36 10.34 14.30
CA ARG A 139 -35.87 10.74 12.97
C ARG A 139 -34.84 9.75 12.43
N ALA A 140 -33.96 9.24 13.28
CA ALA A 140 -32.98 8.21 12.91
C ALA A 140 -33.67 6.88 12.55
N GLN A 141 -34.69 6.47 13.31
CA GLN A 141 -35.48 5.26 13.01
C GLN A 141 -36.18 5.38 11.66
N GLN A 142 -36.87 6.50 11.40
CA GLN A 142 -37.50 6.74 10.10
C GLN A 142 -36.48 6.67 8.96
N PHE A 143 -35.33 7.31 9.11
CA PHE A 143 -34.26 7.29 8.10
C PHE A 143 -33.65 5.90 7.89
N CYS A 144 -33.62 5.08 8.96
CA CYS A 144 -33.18 3.70 8.90
C CYS A 144 -34.19 2.77 8.22
N GLU A 145 -35.50 2.97 8.42
CA GLU A 145 -36.56 2.21 7.73
C GLU A 145 -36.53 2.42 6.20
N GLN A 146 -35.97 3.54 5.74
CA GLN A 146 -35.82 3.87 4.32
C GLN A 146 -34.55 3.29 3.69
N GLN A 147 -33.63 2.71 4.48
CA GLN A 147 -32.37 2.15 4.00
C GLN A 147 -32.26 0.67 4.35
N ASP A 148 -32.01 -0.16 3.34
CA ASP A 148 -31.64 -1.56 3.56
C ASP A 148 -30.31 -1.64 4.32
N GLY A 149 -30.31 -2.26 5.52
CA GLY A 149 -29.11 -2.50 6.33
C GLY A 149 -29.09 -1.90 7.74
N CYS A 150 -30.17 -1.28 8.21
CA CYS A 150 -30.29 -0.80 9.59
C CYS A 150 -30.73 -1.86 10.62
N ASP A 151 -30.52 -3.15 10.33
CA ASP A 151 -30.75 -4.20 11.33
C ASP A 151 -29.77 -4.04 12.50
N SER A 152 -30.33 -3.94 13.71
CA SER A 152 -29.53 -4.03 14.93
C SER A 152 -28.83 -5.37 14.96
N PRO A 153 -27.50 -5.45 15.20
CA PRO A 153 -26.87 -6.72 15.51
C PRO A 153 -27.51 -7.23 16.80
N VAL A 154 -28.40 -8.20 16.67
CA VAL A 154 -28.99 -8.93 17.79
C VAL A 154 -27.84 -9.46 18.62
N GLY A 155 -27.79 -9.01 19.87
CA GLY A 155 -26.64 -9.14 20.76
C GLY A 155 -26.03 -10.54 20.80
N ARG A 156 -24.69 -10.54 20.84
CA ARG A 156 -23.91 -11.60 21.45
C ARG A 156 -22.72 -10.98 22.17
#